data_AF-A0A179GCB0-F1
#
_entry.id   AF-A0A179GCB0-F1
#
_cell.length_a   1.000
_cell.length_b   1.000
_cell.length_c   1.000
_cell.angle_alpha   90.00
_cell.angle_beta   90.00
_cell.angle_gamma   90.00
#
_symmetry.space_group_name_H-M   'P 1'
#
loop_
_entity.id
_entity.type
_entity.pdbx_description
1 polymer ?
#
loop_
_entity_poly.entity_id
_entity_poly.type
_entity_poly.pdbx_seq_one_letter_code
_entity_poly.pdbx_strand_id
1 'polypeptide(L)'
;MASEHRDIFKDIQHFPKHSAAYTMEYIRPFNRYHAKYLVKRHISKCVQDRAFGSALAPHFLAKVRMGDLQPLADRWQTELRDRPAYIDQLYAERVDICSLASSMGSALGALHWACGIDAAGVDFMLGCDKSGHVQLWLIDFANCKPFRRTARAVTTHLVNAVMQNGACWPRWIDSPAYRDAWATFRRAYLEMSVHIFTDDNEGTATAFLPLLFINELEAMRGPGGILS
;
A
#
# COMPACT_ATOMS: atom_id res chain seq x y z
N MET A 1 17.16 3.84 12.65
CA MET A 1 15.75 3.80 13.11
C MET A 1 15.42 2.64 14.07
N ALA A 2 16.15 1.53 14.09
CA ALA A 2 15.90 0.46 15.08
C ALA A 2 16.43 0.76 16.51
N SER A 3 17.32 1.75 16.69
CA SER A 3 17.94 2.03 18.00
C SER A 3 17.15 2.97 18.90
N GLU A 4 16.27 3.83 18.38
CA GLU A 4 15.54 4.83 19.20
C GLU A 4 14.33 4.26 19.93
N HIS A 5 13.76 3.14 19.46
CA HIS A 5 12.57 2.56 20.10
C HIS A 5 12.89 1.61 21.28
N ARG A 6 14.16 1.25 21.47
CA ARG A 6 14.59 0.40 22.61
C ARG A 6 14.54 1.13 23.95
N ASP A 7 14.46 2.46 23.95
CA ASP A 7 14.51 3.27 25.16
C ASP A 7 13.14 3.59 25.76
N ILE A 8 12.05 3.47 25.00
CA ILE A 8 10.69 3.82 25.48
C ILE A 8 10.18 2.85 26.57
N PHE A 9 10.66 1.60 26.55
CA PHE A 9 10.19 0.54 27.43
C PHE A 9 11.15 0.22 28.59
N LYS A 10 12.29 0.90 28.70
CA LYS A 10 13.27 0.64 29.78
C LYS A 10 12.75 0.99 31.17
N ASP A 11 11.82 1.94 31.26
CA ASP A 11 11.33 2.47 32.54
C ASP A 11 10.03 1.83 33.04
N ILE A 12 9.42 0.90 32.28
CA ILE A 12 8.17 0.25 32.69
C ILE A 12 8.50 -1.05 33.44
N GLN A 13 8.85 -0.92 34.71
CA GLN A 13 8.94 -2.06 35.61
C GLN A 13 7.54 -2.61 35.85
N HIS A 14 7.33 -3.91 35.55
CA HIS A 14 6.07 -4.67 35.67
C HIS A 14 5.11 -4.62 34.47
N PHE A 15 5.61 -4.87 33.25
CA PHE A 15 4.73 -5.22 32.13
C PHE A 15 3.95 -6.51 32.45
N PRO A 16 2.61 -6.49 32.53
CA PRO A 16 1.85 -7.72 32.79
C PRO A 16 2.09 -8.73 31.67
N LYS A 17 2.19 -10.02 32.03
CA LYS A 17 2.59 -11.13 31.13
C LYS A 17 1.77 -11.29 29.83
N HIS A 18 0.64 -10.59 29.70
CA HIS A 18 -0.26 -10.63 28.53
C HIS A 18 -0.54 -9.24 27.94
N SER A 19 0.31 -8.25 28.20
CA SER A 19 0.10 -6.88 27.74
C SER A 19 0.81 -6.65 26.43
N ALA A 20 0.08 -6.14 25.44
CA ALA A 20 0.64 -5.56 24.24
C ALA A 20 0.70 -4.03 24.43
N ALA A 21 1.84 -3.41 24.14
CA ALA A 21 1.92 -1.97 23.92
C ALA A 21 1.80 -1.70 22.42
N TYR A 22 0.90 -0.78 22.07
CA TYR A 22 0.80 -0.26 20.71
C TYR A 22 1.46 1.10 20.66
N THR A 23 2.42 1.27 19.75
CA THR A 23 2.85 2.61 19.32
C THR A 23 1.98 3.02 18.15
N MET A 24 1.32 4.17 18.25
CA MET A 24 0.54 4.74 17.15
C MET A 24 1.24 6.01 16.68
N GLU A 25 1.50 6.09 15.38
CA GLU A 25 1.98 7.31 14.76
C GLU A 25 0.84 8.00 14.02
N TYR A 26 0.72 9.31 14.26
CA TYR A 26 -0.26 10.14 13.56
C TYR A 26 0.27 10.54 12.19
N ILE A 27 -0.41 10.08 11.14
CA ILE A 27 -0.14 10.48 9.76
C ILE A 27 -0.63 11.92 9.58
N ARG A 28 0.29 12.86 9.34
CA ARG A 28 -0.13 14.24 9.11
C ARG A 28 -0.75 14.39 7.71
N PRO A 29 -1.83 15.16 7.56
CA PRO A 29 -2.37 15.51 6.25
C PRO A 29 -1.37 16.32 5.42
N PHE A 30 -1.60 16.43 4.12
CA PHE A 30 -0.91 17.44 3.33
C PHE A 30 -1.24 18.85 3.80
N ASN A 31 -0.28 19.77 3.61
CA ASN A 31 -0.51 21.17 3.92
C ASN A 31 -1.63 21.77 3.03
N ARG A 32 -2.25 22.85 3.51
CA ARG A 32 -3.39 23.51 2.84
C ARG A 32 -3.11 23.93 1.40
N TYR A 33 -1.86 24.28 1.07
CA TYR A 33 -1.50 24.74 -0.26
C TYR A 33 -1.43 23.58 -1.25
N HIS A 34 -0.83 22.45 -0.84
CA HIS A 34 -0.81 21.22 -1.61
C HIS A 34 -2.23 20.67 -1.81
N ALA A 35 -3.02 20.59 -0.74
CA ALA A 35 -4.42 20.16 -0.85
C ALA A 35 -5.21 21.05 -1.82
N LYS A 36 -5.06 22.38 -1.73
CA LYS A 36 -5.72 23.32 -2.64
C LYS A 36 -5.30 23.11 -4.10
N TYR A 37 -4.02 22.87 -4.34
CA TYR A 37 -3.51 22.60 -5.68
C TYR A 37 -4.09 21.29 -6.25
N LEU A 38 -4.10 20.20 -5.46
CA LEU A 38 -4.63 18.91 -5.90
C LEU A 38 -6.12 18.98 -6.21
N VAL A 39 -6.91 19.67 -5.37
CA VAL A 39 -8.34 19.92 -5.65
C VAL A 39 -8.52 20.68 -6.96
N LYS A 40 -7.75 21.75 -7.19
CA LYS A 40 -7.87 22.54 -8.42
C LYS A 40 -7.56 21.74 -9.68
N ARG A 41 -6.63 20.79 -9.58
CA ARG A 41 -6.11 20.02 -10.71
C ARG A 41 -6.97 18.81 -11.06
N HIS A 42 -7.41 18.07 -10.05
CA HIS A 42 -8.05 16.75 -10.25
C HIS A 42 -9.56 16.74 -10.04
N ILE A 43 -10.11 17.77 -9.39
CA ILE A 43 -11.56 17.88 -9.15
C ILE A 43 -12.19 18.82 -10.18
N SER A 44 -13.36 18.46 -10.70
CA SER A 44 -14.07 19.25 -11.70
C SER A 44 -14.46 20.62 -11.16
N LYS A 45 -14.25 21.68 -11.97
CA LYS A 45 -14.51 23.08 -11.60
C LYS A 45 -15.90 23.31 -10.99
N CYS A 46 -16.93 22.62 -11.48
CA CYS A 46 -18.31 22.80 -11.01
C CYS A 46 -18.56 22.31 -9.57
N VAL A 47 -17.69 21.48 -9.01
CA VAL A 47 -17.81 20.96 -7.64
C VAL A 47 -16.65 21.39 -6.73
N GLN A 48 -15.70 22.18 -7.25
CA GLN A 48 -14.53 22.62 -6.48
C GLN A 48 -14.92 23.45 -5.26
N ASP A 49 -15.92 24.33 -5.33
CA ASP A 49 -16.34 25.14 -4.19
C ASP A 49 -16.86 24.26 -3.04
N ARG A 50 -17.60 23.19 -3.38
CA ARG A 50 -18.05 22.19 -2.40
C ARG A 50 -16.87 21.41 -1.83
N ALA A 51 -15.93 21.01 -2.69
CA ALA A 51 -14.70 20.36 -2.26
C ALA A 51 -13.81 21.28 -1.40
N PHE A 52 -13.79 22.59 -1.62
CA PHE A 52 -13.08 23.53 -0.75
C PHE A 52 -13.78 23.74 0.59
N GLY A 53 -15.12 23.73 0.57
CA GLY A 53 -15.94 23.71 1.78
C GLY A 53 -15.61 22.50 2.66
N SER A 54 -15.35 21.32 2.07
CA SER A 54 -14.83 20.14 2.79
C SER A 54 -13.30 20.21 3.04
N ALA A 55 -12.51 20.86 2.16
CA ALA A 55 -11.05 20.99 2.25
C ALA A 55 -10.54 21.93 3.34
N LEU A 56 -11.43 22.72 3.95
CA LEU A 56 -11.09 23.48 5.16
C LEU A 56 -10.82 22.56 6.35
N ALA A 57 -11.08 21.25 6.22
CA ALA A 57 -10.66 20.24 7.18
C ALA A 57 -9.20 19.79 6.93
N PRO A 58 -8.33 19.78 7.95
CA PRO A 58 -6.93 19.36 7.87
C PRO A 58 -6.78 17.83 7.76
N HIS A 59 -7.45 17.18 6.81
CA HIS A 59 -7.53 15.72 6.72
C HIS A 59 -7.26 15.16 5.32
N PHE A 60 -6.67 15.94 4.42
CA PHE A 60 -6.31 15.42 3.10
C PHE A 60 -5.15 14.42 3.26
N LEU A 61 -5.50 13.15 3.17
CA LEU A 61 -4.60 12.01 3.02
C LEU A 61 -4.92 11.34 1.70
N ALA A 62 -3.88 10.96 0.97
CA ALA A 62 -4.02 10.31 -0.33
C ALA A 62 -3.89 8.80 -0.15
N LYS A 63 -4.99 8.07 -0.36
CA LYS A 63 -5.02 6.61 -0.32
C LYS A 63 -4.50 6.05 -1.65
N VAL A 64 -3.33 5.42 -1.62
CA VAL A 64 -2.61 4.99 -2.84
C VAL A 64 -3.35 3.83 -3.51
N ARG A 65 -3.66 4.01 -4.80
CA ARG A 65 -4.30 3.01 -5.66
C ARG A 65 -3.43 2.76 -6.88
N MET A 66 -2.56 1.77 -6.80
CA MET A 66 -1.60 1.43 -7.86
C MET A 66 -2.11 0.40 -8.86
N GLY A 67 -3.24 -0.25 -8.56
CA GLY A 67 -3.78 -1.32 -9.38
C GLY A 67 -4.70 -0.86 -10.51
N ASP A 68 -5.28 0.34 -10.40
CA ASP A 68 -6.30 0.85 -11.31
C ASP A 68 -6.02 2.32 -11.69
N LEU A 69 -6.57 2.73 -12.85
CA LEU A 69 -6.61 4.12 -13.29
C LEU A 69 -7.79 4.85 -12.64
N GLN A 70 -7.74 6.18 -12.62
CA GLN A 70 -8.84 7.00 -12.11
C GLN A 70 -10.16 6.70 -12.84
N PRO A 71 -11.24 6.33 -12.11
CA PRO A 71 -12.58 6.22 -12.68
C PRO A 71 -13.08 7.60 -13.15
N LEU A 72 -13.79 7.64 -14.29
CA LEU A 72 -14.30 8.90 -14.85
C LEU A 72 -15.14 9.71 -13.85
N ALA A 73 -15.93 9.03 -13.01
CA ALA A 73 -16.79 9.64 -12.01
C ALA A 73 -16.03 10.29 -10.83
N ASP A 74 -14.76 9.93 -10.60
CA ASP A 74 -13.98 10.36 -9.44
C ASP A 74 -13.78 11.88 -9.37
N ARG A 75 -13.72 12.56 -10.53
CA ARG A 75 -13.57 14.02 -10.63
C ARG A 75 -14.74 14.82 -10.03
N TRP A 76 -15.87 14.19 -9.75
CA TRP A 76 -17.03 14.81 -9.10
C TRP A 76 -17.15 14.48 -7.60
N GLN A 77 -16.30 13.60 -7.07
CA GLN A 77 -16.28 13.29 -5.65
C GLN A 77 -15.67 14.44 -4.86
N THR A 78 -16.38 14.90 -3.84
CA THR A 78 -15.98 16.05 -3.00
C THR A 78 -15.43 15.66 -1.64
N GLU A 79 -15.44 14.37 -1.30
CA GLU A 79 -14.75 13.85 -0.14
C GLU A 79 -13.24 13.89 -0.35
N LEU A 80 -12.53 14.37 0.66
CA LEU A 80 -11.10 14.61 0.63
C LEU A 80 -10.35 13.78 1.66
N ARG A 81 -11.06 13.30 2.68
CA ARG A 81 -10.52 12.32 3.61
C ARG A 81 -10.30 11.01 2.86
N ASP A 82 -9.11 10.45 3.06
CA ASP A 82 -8.70 9.14 2.52
C ASP A 82 -8.92 9.03 0.99
N ARG A 83 -8.76 10.16 0.29
CA ARG A 83 -9.09 10.27 -1.13
C ARG A 83 -8.19 9.34 -1.95
N PRO A 84 -8.76 8.51 -2.85
CA PRO A 84 -7.96 7.70 -3.75
C PRO A 84 -6.99 8.53 -4.60
N ALA A 85 -5.73 8.11 -4.64
CA ALA A 85 -4.71 8.61 -5.54
C ALA A 85 -4.32 7.48 -6.50
N TYR A 86 -4.91 7.51 -7.69
CA TYR A 86 -4.73 6.50 -8.72
C TYR A 86 -3.39 6.64 -9.44
N ILE A 87 -2.91 5.56 -10.06
CA ILE A 87 -1.57 5.51 -10.67
C ILE A 87 -1.32 6.60 -11.73
N ASP A 88 -2.35 6.97 -12.49
CA ASP A 88 -2.30 8.05 -13.48
C ASP A 88 -2.24 9.45 -12.86
N GLN A 89 -2.92 9.65 -11.72
CA GLN A 89 -2.79 10.88 -10.94
C GLN A 89 -1.40 10.99 -10.30
N LEU A 90 -0.90 9.91 -9.71
CA LEU A 90 0.44 9.85 -9.13
C LEU A 90 1.50 10.18 -10.20
N TYR A 91 1.31 9.67 -11.42
CA TYR A 91 2.17 9.95 -12.56
C TYR A 91 2.09 11.43 -12.98
N ALA A 92 0.88 11.97 -13.10
CA ALA A 92 0.64 13.38 -13.42
C ALA A 92 1.23 14.34 -12.37
N GLU A 93 1.31 13.93 -11.11
CA GLU A 93 1.97 14.68 -10.02
C GLU A 93 3.47 14.40 -9.89
N ARG A 94 4.05 13.62 -10.80
CA ARG A 94 5.48 13.27 -10.82
C ARG A 94 5.94 12.61 -9.51
N VAL A 95 5.06 11.85 -8.88
CA VAL A 95 5.42 10.98 -7.75
C VAL A 95 6.32 9.87 -8.30
N ASP A 96 7.34 9.48 -7.53
CA ASP A 96 8.17 8.33 -7.88
C ASP A 96 7.42 7.02 -7.63
N ILE A 97 6.65 6.63 -8.65
CA ILE A 97 5.82 5.43 -8.66
C ILE A 97 6.67 4.16 -8.48
N CYS A 98 7.90 4.13 -9.00
CA CYS A 98 8.79 2.97 -8.86
C CYS A 98 9.25 2.81 -7.41
N SER A 99 9.61 3.91 -6.72
CA SER A 99 9.93 3.87 -5.29
C SER A 99 8.75 3.43 -4.43
N LEU A 100 7.52 3.87 -4.76
CA LEU A 100 6.31 3.37 -4.10
C LEU A 100 6.12 1.87 -4.34
N ALA A 101 6.19 1.43 -5.59
CA ALA A 101 6.04 0.03 -5.97
C ALA A 101 7.09 -0.88 -5.29
N SER A 102 8.34 -0.43 -5.22
CA SER A 102 9.42 -1.13 -4.51
C SER A 102 9.11 -1.29 -3.02
N SER A 103 8.66 -0.21 -2.37
CA SER A 103 8.30 -0.20 -0.95
C SER A 103 7.10 -1.14 -0.68
N MET A 104 6.09 -1.11 -1.55
CA MET A 104 4.92 -1.97 -1.45
C MET A 104 5.26 -3.44 -1.67
N GLY A 105 6.12 -3.76 -2.65
CA GLY A 105 6.57 -5.13 -2.89
C GLY A 105 7.33 -5.70 -1.70
N SER A 106 8.26 -4.91 -1.16
CA SER A 106 9.00 -5.26 0.07
C SER A 106 8.04 -5.47 1.25
N ALA A 107 7.09 -4.57 1.46
CA ALA A 107 6.11 -4.68 2.53
C ALA A 107 5.27 -5.96 2.41
N LEU A 108 4.76 -6.27 1.22
CA LEU A 108 3.97 -7.50 1.01
C LEU A 108 4.79 -8.77 1.25
N GLY A 109 6.06 -8.77 0.84
CA GLY A 109 6.99 -9.88 1.13
C GLY A 109 7.17 -10.09 2.63
N ALA A 110 7.35 -9.00 3.39
CA ALA A 110 7.44 -9.07 4.85
C ALA A 110 6.13 -9.54 5.49
N LEU A 111 4.97 -9.04 5.05
CA LEU A 111 3.66 -9.47 5.59
C LEU A 111 3.41 -10.96 5.36
N HIS A 112 3.66 -11.45 4.15
CA HIS A 112 3.47 -12.86 3.82
C HIS A 112 4.46 -13.77 4.55
N TRP A 113 5.74 -13.44 4.51
CA TRP A 113 6.77 -14.40 4.91
C TRP A 113 7.25 -14.14 6.33
N ALA A 114 7.64 -12.93 6.71
CA ALA A 114 8.08 -12.67 8.08
C ALA A 114 6.91 -12.70 9.08
N CYS A 115 5.76 -12.12 8.71
CA CYS A 115 4.60 -12.04 9.60
C CYS A 115 3.61 -13.21 9.45
N GLY A 116 3.65 -13.97 8.34
CA GLY A 116 2.77 -15.12 8.13
C GLY A 116 1.29 -14.76 7.92
N ILE A 117 0.99 -13.54 7.47
CA ILE A 117 -0.38 -13.04 7.26
C ILE A 117 -0.66 -12.77 5.78
N ASP A 118 -1.93 -12.79 5.39
CA ASP A 118 -2.39 -12.67 4.00
C ASP A 118 -2.43 -11.24 3.43
N ALA A 119 -2.15 -10.23 4.24
CA ALA A 119 -2.25 -8.81 3.91
C ALA A 119 -3.66 -8.36 3.44
N ALA A 120 -4.73 -9.09 3.80
CA ALA A 120 -6.09 -8.69 3.45
C ALA A 120 -6.48 -7.38 4.13
N GLY A 121 -7.02 -6.44 3.35
CA GLY A 121 -7.50 -5.13 3.81
C GLY A 121 -6.40 -4.09 4.06
N VAL A 122 -5.12 -4.46 3.93
CA VAL A 122 -3.99 -3.55 4.13
C VAL A 122 -4.04 -2.42 3.12
N ASP A 123 -3.94 -1.18 3.54
CA ASP A 123 -3.94 -0.03 2.64
C ASP A 123 -2.65 0.80 2.79
N PHE A 124 -2.39 1.63 1.78
CA PHE A 124 -1.29 2.59 1.84
C PHE A 124 -1.79 4.02 1.75
N MET A 125 -1.18 4.90 2.53
CA MET A 125 -1.46 6.33 2.52
C MET A 125 -0.21 7.15 2.25
N LEU A 126 -0.35 8.18 1.43
CA LEU A 126 0.58 9.30 1.38
C LEU A 126 0.10 10.39 2.33
N GLY A 127 0.98 10.74 3.26
CA GLY A 127 0.81 11.83 4.20
C GLY A 127 2.17 12.44 4.52
N CYS A 128 2.20 13.37 5.47
CA CYS A 128 3.42 14.04 5.89
C CYS A 128 3.96 13.47 7.21
N ASP A 129 5.29 13.43 7.31
CA ASP A 129 5.99 13.18 8.57
C ASP A 129 6.00 14.43 9.49
N LYS A 130 6.82 14.41 10.55
CA LYS A 130 6.98 15.55 11.49
C LYS A 130 7.62 16.78 10.87
N SER A 131 8.41 16.60 9.83
CA SER A 131 9.15 17.64 9.12
C SER A 131 8.38 18.17 7.91
N GLY A 132 7.23 17.57 7.57
CA GLY A 132 6.40 17.93 6.43
C GLY A 132 6.78 17.21 5.13
N HIS A 133 7.69 16.22 5.18
CA HIS A 133 8.05 15.40 4.03
C HIS A 133 6.95 14.38 3.74
N VAL A 134 6.65 14.20 2.45
CA VAL A 134 5.67 13.19 2.03
C VAL A 134 6.26 11.80 2.22
N GLN A 135 5.53 10.94 2.91
CA GLN A 135 5.92 9.58 3.23
C GLN A 135 4.76 8.62 2.95
N LEU A 136 5.12 7.38 2.58
CA LEU A 136 4.22 6.26 2.42
C LEU A 136 4.02 5.54 3.76
N TRP A 137 2.77 5.35 4.15
CA TRP A 137 2.34 4.69 5.38
C TRP A 137 1.57 3.42 5.06
N LEU A 138 1.89 2.33 5.75
CA LEU A 138 1.16 1.07 5.69
C LEU A 138 0.13 1.04 6.83
N ILE A 139 -1.14 0.81 6.50
CA ILE A 139 -2.26 0.91 7.45
C ILE A 139 -3.25 -0.27 7.30
N ASP A 140 -4.22 -0.31 8.22
CA ASP A 140 -5.39 -1.18 8.19
C ASP A 140 -5.11 -2.69 8.15
N PHE A 141 -4.55 -3.21 9.24
CA PHE A 141 -4.27 -4.63 9.40
C PHE A 141 -5.45 -5.44 9.98
N ALA A 142 -6.61 -4.82 10.18
CA ALA A 142 -7.71 -5.41 10.95
C ALA A 142 -8.27 -6.69 10.31
N ASN A 143 -8.17 -6.81 8.99
CA ASN A 143 -8.68 -7.96 8.23
C ASN A 143 -7.63 -9.02 7.90
N CYS A 144 -6.37 -8.79 8.27
CA CYS A 144 -5.28 -9.73 7.99
C CYS A 144 -5.49 -11.05 8.72
N LYS A 145 -5.28 -12.17 8.02
CA LYS A 145 -5.41 -13.52 8.57
C LYS A 145 -4.12 -14.30 8.43
N PRO A 146 -3.77 -15.13 9.41
CA PRO A 146 -2.66 -16.05 9.26
C PRO A 146 -2.95 -17.07 8.16
N PHE A 147 -1.91 -17.56 7.50
CA PHE A 147 -2.03 -18.62 6.51
C PHE A 147 -0.93 -19.67 6.69
N ARG A 148 -1.12 -20.85 6.08
CA ARG A 148 -0.09 -21.89 6.03
C ARG A 148 0.76 -21.72 4.77
N ARG A 149 2.09 -21.76 4.89
CA ARG A 149 3.06 -21.70 3.77
C ARG A 149 2.96 -22.96 2.87
N THR A 150 1.89 -23.05 2.08
CA THR A 150 1.61 -24.17 1.16
C THR A 150 1.19 -23.63 -0.20
N ALA A 151 1.47 -24.37 -1.28
CA ALA A 151 1.11 -23.96 -2.64
C ALA A 151 -0.39 -23.63 -2.76
N ARG A 152 -1.28 -24.47 -2.20
CA ARG A 152 -2.73 -24.23 -2.21
C ARG A 152 -3.12 -22.93 -1.52
N ALA A 153 -2.56 -22.65 -0.35
CA ALA A 153 -2.87 -21.40 0.36
C ALA A 153 -2.35 -20.18 -0.40
N VAL A 154 -1.18 -20.31 -1.04
CA VAL A 154 -0.62 -19.25 -1.88
C VAL A 154 -1.53 -18.95 -3.08
N THR A 155 -1.91 -19.94 -3.87
CA THR A 155 -2.66 -19.73 -5.11
C THR A 155 -4.13 -19.37 -4.89
N THR A 156 -4.67 -19.62 -3.69
CA THR A 156 -6.07 -19.29 -3.37
C THR A 156 -6.17 -18.14 -2.36
N HIS A 157 -5.65 -18.32 -1.15
CA HIS A 157 -5.86 -17.38 -0.06
C HIS A 157 -5.13 -16.06 -0.28
N LEU A 158 -3.81 -16.12 -0.53
CA LEU A 158 -3.00 -14.90 -0.71
C LEU A 158 -3.39 -14.12 -1.96
N VAL A 159 -3.55 -14.82 -3.08
CA VAL A 159 -3.98 -14.22 -4.34
C VAL A 159 -5.33 -13.52 -4.17
N ASN A 160 -6.32 -14.17 -3.54
CA ASN A 160 -7.62 -13.56 -3.30
C ASN A 160 -7.53 -12.34 -2.38
N ALA A 161 -6.76 -12.41 -1.29
CA ALA A 161 -6.58 -11.30 -0.36
C ALA A 161 -6.03 -10.06 -1.07
N VAL A 162 -5.00 -10.22 -1.90
CA VAL A 162 -4.38 -9.12 -2.67
C VAL A 162 -5.31 -8.61 -3.78
N MET A 163 -5.99 -9.50 -4.50
CA MET A 163 -6.87 -9.11 -5.60
C MET A 163 -8.12 -8.36 -5.14
N GLN A 164 -8.66 -8.72 -3.98
CA GLN A 164 -9.86 -8.09 -3.40
C GLN A 164 -9.55 -6.77 -2.67
N ASN A 165 -8.28 -6.39 -2.56
CA ASN A 165 -7.84 -5.25 -1.77
C ASN A 165 -7.96 -3.90 -2.50
N GLY A 166 -9.12 -3.63 -3.11
CA GLY A 166 -9.50 -2.32 -3.65
C GLY A 166 -8.48 -1.65 -4.57
N ALA A 167 -7.72 -2.41 -5.36
CA ALA A 167 -6.63 -1.93 -6.22
C ALA A 167 -5.52 -1.14 -5.50
N CYS A 168 -5.34 -1.41 -4.21
CA CYS A 168 -4.22 -0.94 -3.42
C CYS A 168 -2.88 -1.31 -4.09
N TRP A 169 -2.69 -2.61 -4.33
CA TRP A 169 -1.44 -3.16 -4.87
C TRP A 169 -1.25 -2.82 -6.36
N PRO A 170 0.00 -2.63 -6.82
CA PRO A 170 0.29 -2.55 -8.25
C PRO A 170 -0.29 -3.78 -8.98
N ARG A 171 -0.84 -3.57 -10.16
CA ARG A 171 -1.29 -4.64 -11.04
C ARG A 171 -0.52 -4.57 -12.35
N TRP A 172 -0.46 -5.70 -13.05
CA TRP A 172 0.04 -5.68 -14.42
C TRP A 172 -0.93 -4.88 -15.30
N ILE A 173 -0.49 -3.71 -15.76
CA ILE A 173 -1.21 -2.83 -16.68
C ILE A 173 -0.42 -2.81 -17.98
N ASP A 174 -1.08 -3.05 -19.11
CA ASP A 174 -0.45 -3.04 -20.44
C ASP A 174 -0.25 -1.61 -20.97
N SER A 175 0.50 -0.83 -20.20
CA SER A 175 0.94 0.52 -20.54
C SER A 175 2.43 0.63 -20.26
N PRO A 176 3.26 1.10 -21.22
CA PRO A 176 4.68 1.29 -21.00
C PRO A 176 5.00 2.14 -19.76
N ALA A 177 4.17 3.15 -19.46
CA ALA A 177 4.38 4.04 -18.32
C ALA A 177 4.21 3.35 -16.95
N TYR A 178 3.48 2.24 -16.89
CA TYR A 178 3.13 1.56 -15.63
C TYR A 178 3.74 0.15 -15.51
N ARG A 179 4.26 -0.39 -16.61
CA ARG A 179 4.95 -1.70 -16.64
C ARG A 179 6.16 -1.72 -15.69
N ASP A 180 6.90 -0.61 -15.60
CA ASP A 180 8.07 -0.49 -14.73
C ASP A 180 7.69 -0.53 -13.25
N ALA A 181 6.50 -0.03 -12.89
CA ALA A 181 5.99 -0.11 -11.52
C ALA A 181 5.74 -1.58 -11.12
N TRP A 182 5.09 -2.36 -12.00
CA TRP A 182 4.90 -3.80 -11.75
C TRP A 182 6.23 -4.55 -11.66
N ALA A 183 7.15 -4.31 -12.60
CA ALA A 183 8.47 -4.95 -12.60
C ALA A 183 9.25 -4.64 -11.31
N THR A 184 9.17 -3.39 -10.84
CA THR A 184 9.81 -2.95 -9.60
C THR A 184 9.16 -3.59 -8.37
N PHE A 185 7.82 -3.61 -8.30
CA PHE A 185 7.08 -4.29 -7.24
C PHE A 185 7.43 -5.77 -7.17
N ARG A 186 7.37 -6.47 -8.30
CA ARG A 186 7.71 -7.88 -8.45
C ARG A 186 9.12 -8.17 -7.94
N ARG A 187 10.09 -7.39 -8.38
CA ARG A 187 11.50 -7.55 -7.99
C ARG A 187 11.65 -7.38 -6.48
N ALA A 188 11.12 -6.30 -5.91
CA ALA A 188 11.23 -6.01 -4.48
C ALA A 188 10.54 -7.06 -3.60
N TYR A 189 9.36 -7.56 -4.02
CA TYR A 189 8.68 -8.66 -3.34
C TYR A 189 9.54 -9.92 -3.30
N LEU A 190 10.10 -10.33 -4.44
CA LEU A 190 10.91 -11.53 -4.53
C LEU A 190 12.23 -11.39 -3.76
N GLU A 191 12.92 -10.24 -3.85
CA GLU A 191 14.15 -9.96 -3.10
C GLU A 191 13.91 -10.03 -1.59
N MET A 192 12.85 -9.38 -1.09
CA MET A 192 12.48 -9.45 0.33
C MET A 192 12.12 -10.87 0.75
N SER A 193 11.37 -11.60 -0.09
CA SER A 193 11.01 -12.99 0.20
C SER A 193 12.26 -13.87 0.31
N VAL A 194 13.18 -13.80 -0.65
CA VAL A 194 14.43 -14.56 -0.63
C VAL A 194 15.25 -14.26 0.62
N HIS A 195 15.34 -12.99 1.01
CA HIS A 195 16.04 -12.60 2.22
C HIS A 195 15.45 -13.28 3.47
N ILE A 196 14.12 -13.24 3.64
CA ILE A 196 13.43 -13.86 4.77
C ILE A 196 13.61 -15.38 4.81
N PHE A 197 13.48 -16.06 3.67
CA PHE A 197 13.68 -17.52 3.61
C PHE A 197 15.13 -17.94 3.88
N THR A 198 16.11 -17.09 3.55
CA THR A 198 17.53 -17.36 3.84
C THR A 198 17.81 -17.23 5.34
N ASP A 199 17.19 -16.24 6.01
CA ASP A 199 17.38 -16.00 7.44
C ASP A 199 16.64 -17.02 8.34
N ASP A 200 15.47 -17.51 7.90
CA ASP A 200 14.63 -18.43 8.68
C ASP A 200 15.19 -19.86 8.78
N ASN A 201 16.22 -20.24 7.99
CA ASN A 201 16.69 -21.64 7.81
C ASN A 201 15.56 -22.64 7.45
N GLU A 202 14.35 -22.17 7.12
CA GLU A 202 13.25 -22.98 6.64
C GLU A 202 13.60 -23.48 5.23
N GLY A 203 13.61 -24.81 5.09
CA GLY A 203 14.24 -25.51 3.97
C GLY A 203 13.78 -25.10 2.57
N THR A 204 14.62 -25.50 1.60
CA THR A 204 14.44 -25.35 0.15
C THR A 204 13.06 -25.76 -0.38
N ALA A 205 12.32 -26.59 0.36
CA ALA A 205 10.99 -27.10 -0.01
C ALA A 205 9.93 -26.00 -0.19
N THR A 206 10.02 -24.86 0.49
CA THR A 206 9.02 -23.77 0.39
C THR A 206 9.54 -22.52 -0.33
N ALA A 207 10.81 -22.50 -0.73
CA ALA A 207 11.44 -21.34 -1.37
C ALA A 207 10.82 -20.96 -2.73
N PHE A 208 10.05 -21.87 -3.34
CA PHE A 208 9.34 -21.60 -4.61
C PHE A 208 8.02 -20.83 -4.42
N LEU A 209 7.47 -20.77 -3.21
CA LEU A 209 6.16 -20.17 -2.93
C LEU A 209 6.06 -18.68 -3.28
N PRO A 210 7.07 -17.83 -3.04
CA PRO A 210 7.02 -16.42 -3.46
C PRO A 210 6.91 -16.25 -4.97
N LEU A 211 7.64 -17.06 -5.74
CA LEU A 211 7.57 -17.03 -7.21
C LEU A 211 6.22 -17.55 -7.70
N LEU A 212 5.71 -18.62 -7.10
CA LEU A 212 4.37 -19.13 -7.39
C LEU A 212 3.30 -18.04 -7.19
N PHE A 213 3.34 -17.33 -6.06
CA PHE A 213 2.42 -16.23 -5.77
C PHE A 213 2.43 -15.15 -6.86
N ILE A 214 3.61 -14.66 -7.24
CA ILE A 214 3.75 -13.64 -8.28
C ILE A 214 3.21 -14.13 -9.62
N ASN A 215 3.54 -15.36 -10.02
CA ASN A 215 3.08 -15.93 -11.28
C ASN A 215 1.55 -16.03 -11.33
N GLU A 216 0.90 -16.38 -10.21
CA GLU A 216 -0.57 -16.40 -10.13
C GLU A 216 -1.16 -14.98 -10.24
N LEU A 217 -0.57 -13.97 -9.61
CA LEU A 217 -1.00 -12.58 -9.78
C LEU A 217 -0.88 -12.11 -11.24
N GLU A 218 0.18 -12.48 -11.94
CA GLU A 218 0.38 -12.14 -13.36
C GLU A 218 -0.63 -12.86 -14.27
N ALA A 219 -1.02 -14.09 -13.92
CA ALA A 219 -2.05 -14.84 -14.64
C ALA A 219 -3.45 -14.25 -14.43
N MET A 220 -3.73 -13.72 -13.24
CA MET A 220 -5.02 -13.12 -12.84
C MET A 220 -5.25 -11.72 -13.42
N ARG A 221 -4.71 -11.40 -14.61
CA ARG A 221 -4.82 -10.11 -15.34
C ARG A 221 -6.03 -9.31 -14.86
N GLY A 222 -5.79 -8.08 -14.36
CA GLY A 222 -6.86 -7.16 -13.98
C GLY A 222 -7.93 -7.12 -15.08
N PRO A 223 -9.21 -6.89 -14.74
CA PRO A 223 -10.31 -7.10 -15.66
C PRO A 223 -9.98 -6.52 -17.03
N GLY A 224 -10.08 -7.35 -18.08
CA GLY A 224 -10.06 -6.92 -19.48
C GLY A 224 -11.27 -6.06 -19.83
N GLY A 225 -11.66 -5.14 -18.95
CA GLY A 225 -12.70 -4.14 -19.09
C GLY A 225 -12.08 -2.75 -19.18
N ILE A 226 -11.06 -2.60 -20.02
CA ILE A 226 -10.75 -1.32 -20.65
C ILE A 226 -10.94 -1.56 -22.14
N LEU A 227 -12.20 -1.66 -22.56
CA LEU A 227 -12.78 -1.59 -23.91
C LEU A 227 -14.13 -2.34 -23.90
N SER A 228 -15.12 -1.77 -23.20
CA SER A 228 -16.55 -1.97 -23.47
C SER A 228 -17.30 -0.70 -23.09
#